data_AF-X1V3F6-F1
#
_entry.id   AF-X1V3F6-F1
#
_cell.length_a   1.000
_cell.length_b   1.000
_cell.length_c   1.000
_cell.angle_alpha   90.00
_cell.angle_beta   90.00
_cell.angle_gamma   90.00
#
_symmetry.space_group_name_H-M   'P 1'
#
loop_
_entity.id
_entity.type
_entity.pdbx_description
1 polymer ?
#
loop_
_entity_poly.entity_id
_entity_poly.type
_entity_poly.pdbx_seq_one_letter_code
_entity_poly.pdbx_strand_id
1 'polypeptide(L)'
;RHCWWLEEGEFEGIFFNDSDVFKVIEGASYSLQVHDDPELKAYLDDLIAKIAAAQEDDGYLYTNRTIDPSKAADGWGEERWTSLKVHHELYNVGHMYEAAVAHYQATGERSLLEVAIKNADLIDKVFGPGKNMGVPGHQEIEIGLVKLYRVTGEQKYLDLAKFFVDQRGNAVGHDLTGGRHAGKYQQDHKPLAKQEEAVGHSVRAGYFYSGATDVAALTGETAYDQALDKIWKDIVHQKIYLTGGIGAERQHEGFGPDYELPNAT
;
A
#
# COMPACT_ATOMS: atom_id res chain seq x y z
N ARG A 1 -21.25 -19.04 -0.33
CA ARG A 1 -20.83 -19.53 1.01
C ARG A 1 -19.77 -20.62 0.83
N HIS A 2 -18.61 -20.32 0.27
CA HIS A 2 -17.47 -21.24 0.24
C HIS A 2 -16.27 -20.42 0.72
N CYS A 3 -16.26 -20.09 2.01
CA CYS A 3 -15.03 -19.67 2.68
C CYS A 3 -14.41 -20.98 3.18
N TRP A 4 -13.23 -21.33 2.66
CA TRP A 4 -12.52 -22.53 3.06
C TRP A 4 -11.81 -22.24 4.38
N TRP A 5 -12.54 -22.40 5.48
CA TRP A 5 -12.03 -22.27 6.83
C TRP A 5 -10.95 -23.34 7.07
N LEU A 6 -9.69 -22.97 6.84
CA LEU A 6 -8.55 -23.85 7.10
C LEU A 6 -8.45 -24.18 8.60
N GLU A 7 -8.89 -23.26 9.45
CA GLU A 7 -9.00 -23.39 10.90
C GLU A 7 -10.19 -22.56 11.42
N GLU A 8 -10.76 -22.94 12.57
CA GLU A 8 -11.78 -22.14 13.28
C GLU A 8 -11.11 -21.14 14.22
N GLY A 9 -11.54 -19.87 14.18
CA GLY A 9 -10.98 -18.83 15.05
C GLY A 9 -11.61 -17.45 14.83
N GLU A 10 -11.27 -16.50 15.70
CA GLU A 10 -11.61 -15.08 15.56
C GLU A 10 -10.39 -14.30 15.03
N PHE A 11 -10.62 -13.12 14.47
CA PHE A 11 -9.52 -12.24 14.05
C PHE A 11 -8.75 -11.75 15.29
N GLU A 12 -7.42 -11.85 15.26
CA GLU A 12 -6.54 -11.33 16.30
C GLU A 12 -5.52 -10.35 15.72
N GLY A 13 -5.31 -9.24 16.44
CA GLY A 13 -4.33 -8.22 16.09
C GLY A 13 -4.96 -6.92 15.61
N ILE A 14 -4.23 -6.17 14.79
CA ILE A 14 -4.72 -4.94 14.19
C ILE A 14 -5.04 -5.19 12.72
N PHE A 15 -6.02 -4.48 12.21
CA PHE A 15 -6.64 -4.72 10.91
C PHE A 15 -5.66 -4.67 9.69
N PHE A 16 -4.41 -4.23 9.86
CA PHE A 16 -3.35 -4.31 8.85
C PHE A 16 -2.34 -5.46 9.01
N ASN A 17 -2.62 -6.44 9.89
CA ASN A 17 -1.74 -7.60 10.14
C ASN A 17 -1.46 -8.45 8.88
N ASP A 18 -2.38 -8.50 7.91
CA ASP A 18 -2.14 -9.22 6.65
C ASP A 18 -0.85 -8.74 5.96
N SER A 19 -0.55 -7.45 6.06
CA SER A 19 0.66 -6.87 5.47
C SER A 19 1.95 -7.45 6.04
N ASP A 20 1.97 -7.91 7.30
CA ASP A 20 3.17 -8.48 7.91
C ASP A 20 3.53 -9.81 7.24
N VAL A 21 2.53 -10.64 6.93
CA VAL A 21 2.72 -11.89 6.20
C VAL A 21 3.24 -11.61 4.79
N PHE A 22 2.67 -10.62 4.10
CA PHE A 22 3.13 -10.25 2.76
C PHE A 22 4.56 -9.74 2.74
N LYS A 23 4.96 -8.87 3.68
CA LYS A 23 6.34 -8.39 3.82
C LYS A 23 7.33 -9.52 4.10
N VAL A 24 6.94 -10.51 4.91
CA VAL A 24 7.76 -11.71 5.14
C VAL A 24 7.95 -12.51 3.85
N ILE A 25 6.88 -12.71 3.06
CA ILE A 25 6.97 -13.39 1.76
C ILE A 25 7.89 -12.61 0.80
N GLU A 26 7.76 -11.28 0.75
CA GLU A 26 8.61 -10.44 -0.10
C GLU A 26 10.09 -10.58 0.29
N GLY A 27 10.42 -10.43 1.57
CA GLY A 27 11.79 -10.56 2.08
C GLY A 27 12.38 -11.96 1.85
N ALA A 28 11.60 -13.01 2.11
CA ALA A 28 11.99 -14.39 1.85
C ALA A 28 12.21 -14.65 0.35
N SER A 29 11.39 -14.06 -0.52
CA SER A 29 11.54 -14.17 -1.97
C SER A 29 12.81 -13.48 -2.46
N TYR A 30 13.18 -12.32 -1.92
CA TYR A 30 14.48 -11.71 -2.22
C TYR A 30 15.65 -12.57 -1.74
N SER A 31 15.52 -13.25 -0.60
CA SER A 31 16.54 -14.21 -0.16
C SER A 31 16.72 -15.35 -1.15
N LEU A 32 15.62 -15.89 -1.70
CA LEU A 32 15.64 -16.96 -2.71
C LEU A 32 16.30 -16.53 -4.03
N GLN A 33 16.28 -15.23 -4.39
CA GLN A 33 16.96 -14.73 -5.59
C GLN A 33 18.49 -14.84 -5.50
N VAL A 34 19.05 -14.79 -4.29
CA VAL A 34 20.50 -14.79 -4.07
C VAL A 34 21.02 -16.10 -3.49
N HIS A 35 20.14 -16.92 -2.92
CA HIS A 35 20.49 -18.17 -2.27
C HIS A 35 19.36 -19.20 -2.43
N ASP A 36 19.66 -20.33 -3.07
CA ASP A 36 18.73 -21.44 -3.19
C ASP A 36 18.47 -22.10 -1.82
N ASP A 37 17.22 -22.16 -1.41
CA ASP A 37 16.78 -22.74 -0.14
C ASP A 37 15.46 -23.50 -0.33
N PRO A 38 15.52 -24.81 -0.58
CA PRO A 38 14.34 -25.63 -0.82
C PRO A 38 13.36 -25.70 0.36
N GLU A 39 13.86 -25.57 1.60
CA GLU A 39 13.00 -25.60 2.79
C GLU A 39 12.21 -24.29 2.92
N LEU A 40 12.88 -23.15 2.73
CA LEU A 40 12.22 -21.85 2.68
C LEU A 40 11.22 -21.77 1.52
N LYS A 41 11.59 -22.28 0.34
CA LYS A 41 10.67 -22.33 -0.80
C LYS A 41 9.42 -23.15 -0.47
N ALA A 42 9.57 -24.36 0.08
CA ALA A 42 8.43 -25.20 0.45
C ALA A 42 7.54 -24.54 1.51
N TYR A 43 8.12 -23.81 2.46
CA TYR A 43 7.38 -23.01 3.43
C TYR A 43 6.56 -21.89 2.76
N LEU A 44 7.16 -21.17 1.80
CA LEU A 44 6.43 -20.14 1.04
C LEU A 44 5.31 -20.74 0.19
N ASP A 45 5.54 -21.88 -0.46
CA ASP A 45 4.53 -22.55 -1.29
C ASP A 45 3.29 -22.90 -0.46
N ASP A 46 3.47 -23.45 0.75
CA ASP A 46 2.38 -23.77 1.68
C ASP A 46 1.66 -22.51 2.16
N LEU A 47 2.41 -21.46 2.53
CA LEU A 47 1.83 -20.18 2.96
C LEU A 47 1.01 -19.52 1.85
N ILE A 48 1.52 -19.51 0.61
CA ILE A 48 0.84 -18.96 -0.55
C ILE A 48 -0.42 -19.76 -0.87
N ALA A 49 -0.40 -21.09 -0.74
CA ALA A 49 -1.58 -21.91 -0.92
C ALA A 49 -2.70 -21.55 0.07
N LYS A 50 -2.35 -21.23 1.33
CA LYS A 50 -3.31 -20.76 2.34
C LYS A 50 -3.89 -19.39 2.00
N ILE A 51 -3.05 -18.46 1.54
CA ILE A 51 -3.49 -17.13 1.07
C ILE A 51 -4.46 -17.29 -0.12
N ALA A 52 -4.13 -18.13 -1.09
CA ALA A 52 -4.99 -18.40 -2.24
C ALA A 52 -6.34 -19.01 -1.83
N ALA A 53 -6.35 -19.92 -0.84
CA ALA A 53 -7.57 -20.51 -0.30
C ALA A 53 -8.43 -19.52 0.50
N ALA A 54 -7.82 -18.52 1.12
CA ALA A 54 -8.51 -17.45 1.85
C ALA A 54 -9.10 -16.36 0.93
N GLN A 55 -8.62 -16.26 -0.31
CA GLN A 55 -9.14 -15.29 -1.28
C GLN A 55 -10.59 -15.60 -1.65
N GLU A 56 -11.46 -14.59 -1.57
CA GLU A 56 -12.87 -14.74 -1.96
C GLU A 56 -13.03 -14.90 -3.49
N ASP A 57 -14.20 -15.37 -3.91
CA ASP A 57 -14.50 -15.72 -5.31
C ASP A 57 -14.28 -14.56 -6.28
N ASP A 58 -14.52 -13.33 -5.85
CA ASP A 58 -14.36 -12.13 -6.67
C ASP A 58 -12.95 -11.51 -6.62
N GLY A 59 -12.05 -12.06 -5.79
CA GLY A 59 -10.68 -11.61 -5.62
C GLY A 59 -10.41 -10.85 -4.32
N TYR A 60 -11.44 -10.56 -3.52
CA TYR A 60 -11.26 -9.87 -2.25
C TYR A 60 -10.44 -10.70 -1.26
N LEU A 61 -9.55 -10.05 -0.52
CA LEU A 61 -8.72 -10.69 0.49
C LEU A 61 -8.41 -9.68 1.59
N TYR A 62 -9.02 -9.87 2.75
CA TYR A 62 -8.81 -9.05 3.94
C TYR A 62 -9.32 -9.77 5.19
N THR A 63 -8.41 -10.37 5.94
CA THR A 63 -8.78 -11.34 6.99
C THR A 63 -9.64 -10.72 8.09
N ASN A 64 -9.40 -9.45 8.42
CA ASN A 64 -10.18 -8.69 9.40
C ASN A 64 -11.68 -8.63 9.08
N ARG A 65 -12.08 -8.76 7.81
CA ARG A 65 -13.51 -8.83 7.42
C ARG A 65 -13.97 -10.23 7.07
N THR A 66 -13.08 -11.07 6.54
CA THR A 66 -13.47 -12.40 6.05
C THR A 66 -13.50 -13.46 7.16
N ILE A 67 -12.71 -13.36 8.23
CA ILE A 67 -12.63 -14.40 9.29
C ILE A 67 -13.94 -14.53 10.08
N ASP A 68 -14.26 -13.50 10.87
CA ASP A 68 -15.54 -13.37 11.56
C ASP A 68 -15.89 -11.89 11.52
N PRO A 69 -16.75 -11.47 10.57
CA PRO A 69 -17.12 -10.07 10.45
C PRO A 69 -17.70 -9.49 11.74
N SER A 70 -18.36 -10.30 12.58
CA SER A 70 -18.92 -9.84 13.85
C SER A 70 -17.86 -9.46 14.89
N LYS A 71 -16.61 -9.88 14.65
CA LYS A 71 -15.44 -9.67 15.51
C LYS A 71 -14.32 -8.87 14.83
N ALA A 72 -14.61 -8.21 13.70
CA ALA A 72 -13.65 -7.36 13.02
C ALA A 72 -13.04 -6.33 14.00
N ALA A 73 -11.71 -6.21 14.02
CA ALA A 73 -10.99 -5.35 14.97
C ALA A 73 -11.28 -3.85 14.77
N ASP A 74 -11.73 -3.47 13.57
CA ASP A 74 -12.18 -2.11 13.27
C ASP A 74 -13.64 -1.85 13.70
N GLY A 75 -14.44 -2.90 13.93
CA GLY A 75 -15.86 -2.82 14.27
C GLY A 75 -16.80 -2.61 13.07
N TRP A 76 -16.33 -2.81 11.84
CA TRP A 76 -17.10 -2.49 10.60
C TRP A 76 -17.73 -3.69 9.89
N GLY A 77 -17.67 -4.88 10.49
CA GLY A 77 -18.44 -6.01 9.96
C GLY A 77 -17.93 -6.50 8.61
N GLU A 78 -18.87 -6.92 7.77
CA GLU A 78 -18.62 -7.46 6.43
C GLU A 78 -18.55 -6.38 5.33
N GLU A 79 -18.86 -5.12 5.66
CA GLU A 79 -18.94 -4.05 4.67
C GLU A 79 -17.55 -3.69 4.14
N ARG A 80 -17.32 -3.91 2.84
CA ARG A 80 -16.04 -3.68 2.17
C ARG A 80 -15.78 -2.20 1.86
N TRP A 81 -14.52 -1.80 1.75
CA TRP A 81 -14.10 -0.44 1.36
C TRP A 81 -14.61 0.68 2.29
N THR A 82 -14.88 0.35 3.54
CA THR A 82 -15.32 1.31 4.57
C THR A 82 -14.13 1.98 5.24
N SER A 83 -14.27 3.27 5.55
CA SER A 83 -13.25 4.08 6.21
C SER A 83 -11.84 3.87 5.63
N LEU A 84 -11.70 4.08 4.32
CA LEU A 84 -10.42 3.95 3.59
C LEU A 84 -9.27 4.73 4.25
N LYS A 85 -9.60 5.81 4.98
CA LYS A 85 -8.67 6.61 5.78
C LYS A 85 -7.95 5.83 6.89
N VAL A 86 -8.54 4.74 7.39
CA VAL A 86 -8.10 4.08 8.63
C VAL A 86 -7.85 2.60 8.46
N HIS A 87 -8.66 1.85 7.69
CA HIS A 87 -8.64 0.39 7.77
C HIS A 87 -7.59 -0.32 6.91
N HIS A 88 -6.78 0.40 6.12
CA HIS A 88 -5.62 -0.20 5.42
C HIS A 88 -5.94 -1.37 4.46
N GLU A 89 -7.18 -1.53 3.98
CA GLU A 89 -7.52 -2.58 2.98
C GLU A 89 -6.63 -2.49 1.74
N LEU A 90 -6.53 -1.30 1.14
CA LEU A 90 -5.68 -1.07 -0.04
C LEU A 90 -4.18 -1.10 0.29
N TYR A 91 -3.81 -0.83 1.56
CA TYR A 91 -2.43 -0.93 2.02
C TYR A 91 -1.97 -2.39 2.11
N ASN A 92 -2.79 -3.26 2.71
CA ASN A 92 -2.47 -4.68 2.82
C ASN A 92 -2.29 -5.31 1.43
N VAL A 93 -3.20 -5.05 0.50
CA VAL A 93 -3.10 -5.64 -0.85
C VAL A 93 -1.98 -5.01 -1.68
N GLY A 94 -1.59 -3.75 -1.45
CA GLY A 94 -0.40 -3.20 -2.07
C GLY A 94 0.88 -3.96 -1.63
N HIS A 95 1.02 -4.27 -0.33
CA HIS A 95 2.08 -5.17 0.18
C HIS A 95 1.99 -6.57 -0.44
N MET A 96 0.78 -7.12 -0.61
CA MET A 96 0.58 -8.40 -1.30
C MET A 96 1.09 -8.36 -2.75
N TYR A 97 0.89 -7.24 -3.46
CA TYR A 97 1.35 -7.08 -4.84
C TYR A 97 2.87 -7.01 -4.93
N GLU A 98 3.53 -6.29 -4.01
CA GLU A 98 4.99 -6.29 -3.92
C GLU A 98 5.54 -7.70 -3.69
N ALA A 99 4.96 -8.42 -2.71
CA ALA A 99 5.32 -9.80 -2.38
C ALA A 99 5.13 -10.76 -3.56
N ALA A 100 4.00 -10.66 -4.27
CA ALA A 100 3.68 -11.47 -5.44
C ALA A 100 4.70 -11.27 -6.57
N VAL A 101 5.08 -10.02 -6.82
CA VAL A 101 6.06 -9.66 -7.85
C VAL A 101 7.45 -10.17 -7.47
N ALA A 102 7.88 -9.95 -6.22
CA ALA A 102 9.18 -10.43 -5.73
C ALA A 102 9.27 -11.97 -5.81
N HIS A 103 8.21 -12.67 -5.40
CA HIS A 103 8.13 -14.12 -5.46
C HIS A 103 8.21 -14.65 -6.89
N TYR A 104 7.40 -14.09 -7.80
CA TYR A 104 7.43 -14.46 -9.22
C TYR A 104 8.82 -14.23 -9.84
N GLN A 105 9.49 -13.13 -9.52
CA GLN A 105 10.84 -12.86 -10.00
C GLN A 105 11.88 -13.83 -9.43
N ALA A 106 11.69 -14.30 -8.20
CA ALA A 106 12.60 -15.24 -7.53
C ALA A 106 12.47 -16.67 -8.03
N THR A 107 11.24 -17.15 -8.22
CA THR A 107 10.97 -18.57 -8.46
C THR A 107 10.43 -18.87 -9.86
N GLY A 108 9.91 -17.86 -10.56
CA GLY A 108 9.13 -18.02 -11.78
C GLY A 108 7.70 -18.51 -11.53
N GLU A 109 7.31 -18.76 -10.28
CA GLU A 109 6.00 -19.30 -9.95
C GLU A 109 4.92 -18.22 -9.90
N ARG A 110 3.76 -18.56 -10.44
CA ARG A 110 2.64 -17.62 -10.58
C ARG A 110 1.59 -17.74 -9.49
N SER A 111 1.73 -18.67 -8.54
CA SER A 111 0.73 -18.97 -7.51
C SER A 111 0.24 -17.73 -6.77
N LEU A 112 1.16 -16.94 -6.19
CA LEU A 112 0.81 -15.66 -5.53
C LEU A 112 0.51 -14.54 -6.53
N LEU A 113 1.13 -14.55 -7.71
CA LEU A 113 0.87 -13.56 -8.76
C LEU A 113 -0.57 -13.62 -9.28
N GLU A 114 -1.15 -14.82 -9.46
CA GLU A 114 -2.54 -14.97 -9.87
C GLU A 114 -3.52 -14.47 -8.79
N VAL A 115 -3.21 -14.68 -7.50
CA VAL A 115 -3.97 -14.10 -6.38
C VAL A 115 -3.94 -12.57 -6.45
N ALA A 116 -2.74 -11.99 -6.63
CA ALA A 116 -2.57 -10.54 -6.76
C ALA A 116 -3.30 -9.96 -7.97
N ILE A 117 -3.22 -10.61 -9.13
CA ILE A 117 -3.93 -10.21 -10.37
C ILE A 117 -5.44 -10.22 -10.15
N LYS A 118 -6.00 -11.30 -9.57
CA LYS A 118 -7.44 -11.41 -9.31
C LYS A 118 -7.91 -10.32 -8.36
N ASN A 119 -7.12 -9.99 -7.34
CA ASN A 119 -7.41 -8.90 -6.41
C ASN A 119 -7.30 -7.52 -7.08
N ALA A 120 -6.24 -7.26 -7.87
CA ALA A 120 -6.08 -6.00 -8.59
C ALA A 120 -7.22 -5.77 -9.60
N ASP A 121 -7.70 -6.83 -10.25
CA ASP A 121 -8.86 -6.79 -11.15
C ASP A 121 -10.17 -6.46 -10.41
N LEU A 122 -10.30 -6.86 -9.14
CA LEU A 122 -11.41 -6.41 -8.30
C LEU A 122 -11.29 -4.91 -7.97
N ILE A 123 -10.09 -4.46 -7.59
CA ILE A 123 -9.87 -3.04 -7.24
C ILE A 123 -10.13 -2.15 -8.45
N ASP A 124 -9.66 -2.52 -9.64
CA ASP A 124 -9.95 -1.80 -10.88
C ASP A 124 -11.46 -1.71 -11.15
N LYS A 125 -12.25 -2.73 -10.82
CA LYS A 125 -13.72 -2.67 -10.95
C LYS A 125 -14.38 -1.74 -9.94
N VAL A 126 -13.83 -1.62 -8.73
CA VAL A 126 -14.42 -0.86 -7.61
C VAL A 126 -14.01 0.60 -7.63
N PHE A 127 -12.75 0.90 -7.93
CA PHE A 127 -12.15 2.23 -7.83
C PHE A 127 -11.89 2.85 -9.20
N GLY A 128 -11.95 4.18 -9.27
CA GLY A 128 -11.66 4.92 -10.49
C GLY A 128 -12.75 5.92 -10.89
N PRO A 129 -12.53 6.67 -11.98
CA PRO A 129 -13.49 7.66 -12.48
C PRO A 129 -14.90 7.08 -12.70
N GLY A 130 -15.91 7.70 -12.10
CA GLY A 130 -17.31 7.25 -12.18
C GLY A 130 -17.64 6.03 -11.31
N LYS A 131 -16.67 5.53 -10.52
CA LYS A 131 -16.80 4.45 -9.55
C LYS A 131 -16.53 5.01 -8.14
N ASN A 132 -15.93 4.22 -7.24
CA ASN A 132 -15.45 4.73 -5.97
C ASN A 132 -14.24 5.66 -6.19
N MET A 133 -14.40 6.93 -5.78
CA MET A 133 -13.41 8.00 -5.92
C MET A 133 -12.55 8.18 -4.65
N GLY A 134 -12.61 7.23 -3.71
CA GLY A 134 -11.82 7.24 -2.48
C GLY A 134 -10.37 6.82 -2.70
N VAL A 135 -9.49 7.25 -1.79
CA VAL A 135 -8.08 6.88 -1.73
C VAL A 135 -7.77 6.30 -0.34
N PRO A 136 -6.76 5.44 -0.18
CA PRO A 136 -6.41 4.94 1.14
C PRO A 136 -5.79 6.02 2.01
N GLY A 137 -6.00 5.92 3.31
CA GLY A 137 -5.34 6.81 4.27
C GLY A 137 -3.88 6.49 4.50
N HIS A 138 -3.41 5.32 4.07
CA HIS A 138 -2.01 4.96 3.98
C HIS A 138 -1.70 4.51 2.56
N GLN A 139 -0.85 5.26 1.88
CA GLN A 139 -0.32 4.98 0.55
C GLN A 139 0.49 3.70 0.58
N GLU A 140 0.48 2.96 -0.51
CA GLU A 140 1.19 1.68 -0.71
C GLU A 140 0.71 1.06 -2.03
N ILE A 141 -0.60 1.05 -2.24
CA ILE A 141 -1.23 0.42 -3.42
C ILE A 141 -0.67 0.95 -4.74
N GLU A 142 -0.27 2.22 -4.77
CA GLU A 142 0.35 2.85 -5.93
C GLU A 142 1.64 2.12 -6.35
N ILE A 143 2.48 1.73 -5.39
CA ILE A 143 3.74 1.01 -5.63
C ILE A 143 3.44 -0.41 -6.11
N GLY A 144 2.59 -1.13 -5.39
CA GLY A 144 2.20 -2.49 -5.72
C GLY A 144 1.61 -2.62 -7.14
N LEU A 145 0.74 -1.68 -7.53
CA LEU A 145 0.14 -1.64 -8.87
C LEU A 145 1.17 -1.37 -9.97
N VAL A 146 2.14 -0.47 -9.74
CA VAL A 146 3.23 -0.25 -10.69
C VAL A 146 4.09 -1.51 -10.85
N LYS A 147 4.43 -2.19 -9.75
CA LYS A 147 5.18 -3.44 -9.79
C LYS A 147 4.41 -4.53 -10.56
N LEU A 148 3.10 -4.65 -10.34
CA LEU A 148 2.25 -5.56 -11.12
C LEU A 148 2.23 -5.21 -12.60
N TYR A 149 2.07 -3.94 -12.96
CA TYR A 149 2.14 -3.49 -14.35
C TYR A 149 3.45 -3.94 -15.00
N ARG A 150 4.59 -3.77 -14.33
CA ARG A 150 5.92 -4.13 -14.90
C ARG A 150 6.04 -5.62 -15.23
N VAL A 151 5.44 -6.52 -14.46
CA VAL A 151 5.54 -7.98 -14.70
C VAL A 151 4.40 -8.56 -15.55
N THR A 152 3.27 -7.86 -15.64
CA THR A 152 2.10 -8.32 -16.41
C THR A 152 1.98 -7.65 -17.78
N GLY A 153 2.47 -6.41 -17.92
CA GLY A 153 2.24 -5.56 -19.09
C GLY A 153 0.81 -5.00 -19.19
N GLU A 154 -0.04 -5.23 -18.19
CA GLU A 154 -1.46 -4.83 -18.20
C GLU A 154 -1.60 -3.35 -17.83
N GLN A 155 -1.83 -2.51 -18.84
CA GLN A 155 -1.88 -1.04 -18.71
C GLN A 155 -2.88 -0.55 -17.64
N LYS A 156 -3.99 -1.27 -17.44
CA LYS A 156 -5.01 -0.94 -16.42
C LYS A 156 -4.42 -0.78 -15.01
N TYR A 157 -3.36 -1.51 -14.65
CA TYR A 157 -2.76 -1.40 -13.32
C TYR A 157 -1.96 -0.09 -13.17
N LEU A 158 -1.26 0.33 -14.23
CA LEU A 158 -0.58 1.63 -14.24
C LEU A 158 -1.58 2.80 -14.24
N ASP A 159 -2.68 2.67 -14.99
CA ASP A 159 -3.75 3.67 -15.02
C ASP A 159 -4.43 3.79 -13.65
N LEU A 160 -4.65 2.66 -12.96
CA LEU A 160 -5.21 2.63 -11.61
C LEU A 160 -4.24 3.23 -10.58
N ALA A 161 -2.94 2.96 -10.69
CA ALA A 161 -1.92 3.59 -9.85
C ALA A 161 -1.94 5.13 -10.04
N LYS A 162 -1.98 5.59 -11.30
CA LYS A 162 -2.10 7.01 -11.62
C LYS A 162 -3.38 7.61 -11.05
N PHE A 163 -4.50 6.91 -11.13
CA PHE A 163 -5.75 7.35 -10.52
C PHE A 163 -5.58 7.62 -9.02
N PHE A 164 -5.00 6.72 -8.24
CA PHE A 164 -4.79 6.94 -6.80
C PHE A 164 -3.87 8.14 -6.52
N VAL A 165 -2.84 8.34 -7.35
CA VAL A 165 -1.94 9.51 -7.26
C VAL A 165 -2.69 10.82 -7.55
N ASP A 166 -3.41 10.89 -8.66
CA ASP A 166 -4.15 12.08 -9.09
C ASP A 166 -5.28 12.44 -8.14
N GLN A 167 -5.92 11.40 -7.59
CA GLN A 167 -7.10 11.57 -6.77
C GLN A 167 -6.75 12.03 -5.36
N ARG A 168 -5.55 11.74 -4.85
CA ARG A 168 -5.14 12.17 -3.51
C ARG A 168 -5.12 13.69 -3.40
N GLY A 169 -5.90 14.21 -2.44
CA GLY A 169 -6.07 15.64 -2.21
C GLY A 169 -7.07 16.33 -3.12
N ASN A 170 -7.89 15.55 -3.82
CA ASN A 170 -9.09 16.02 -4.49
C ASN A 170 -10.32 15.80 -3.60
N ALA A 171 -11.06 16.87 -3.25
CA ALA A 171 -12.22 16.78 -2.37
C ALA A 171 -13.42 16.04 -2.99
N VAL A 172 -13.39 15.75 -4.29
CA VAL A 172 -14.40 14.92 -4.94
C VAL A 172 -14.19 13.47 -4.50
N GLY A 173 -15.10 12.89 -3.72
CA GLY A 173 -15.07 11.46 -3.42
C GLY A 173 -14.39 11.04 -2.11
N HIS A 174 -13.75 11.98 -1.40
CA HIS A 174 -13.31 11.78 -0.02
C HIS A 174 -13.15 13.12 0.70
N ASP A 175 -13.34 13.12 2.01
CA ASP A 175 -13.23 14.31 2.85
C ASP A 175 -11.75 14.60 3.17
N LEU A 176 -11.29 15.81 2.89
CA LEU A 176 -9.90 16.23 3.12
C LEU A 176 -9.64 16.83 4.52
N THR A 177 -10.70 17.04 5.31
CA THR A 177 -10.64 17.89 6.52
C THR A 177 -11.04 17.18 7.80
N GLY A 178 -11.76 16.07 7.72
CA GLY A 178 -12.29 15.38 8.89
C GLY A 178 -11.30 14.43 9.56
N GLY A 179 -11.08 14.69 10.85
CA GLY A 179 -10.41 13.78 11.79
C GLY A 179 -8.89 13.93 11.87
N ARG A 180 -8.27 13.18 12.79
CA ARG A 180 -6.80 13.11 12.95
C ARG A 180 -6.09 12.44 11.76
N HIS A 181 -6.86 11.82 10.88
CA HIS A 181 -6.40 11.04 9.73
C HIS A 181 -6.78 11.75 8.42
N ALA A 182 -6.46 13.03 8.32
CA ALA A 182 -6.73 13.85 7.15
C ALA A 182 -5.68 14.95 6.99
N GLY A 183 -5.66 15.57 5.82
CA GLY A 183 -4.81 16.68 5.47
C GLY A 183 -3.33 16.32 5.38
N LYS A 184 -2.50 16.97 6.22
CA LYS A 184 -1.05 16.78 6.15
C LYS A 184 -0.64 15.37 6.55
N TYR A 185 -1.33 14.74 7.51
CA TYR A 185 -1.00 13.41 8.03
C TYR A 185 -0.96 12.32 6.94
N GLN A 186 -1.87 12.39 5.96
CA GLN A 186 -2.03 11.43 4.86
C GLN A 186 -1.62 11.99 3.50
N GLN A 187 -0.95 13.16 3.49
CA GLN A 187 -0.52 13.86 2.29
C GLN A 187 -1.68 14.12 1.31
N ASP A 188 -2.90 14.33 1.82
CA ASP A 188 -4.12 14.62 1.04
C ASP A 188 -4.64 16.05 1.28
N HIS A 189 -3.92 16.91 2.02
CA HIS A 189 -4.27 18.32 2.17
C HIS A 189 -4.32 19.12 0.85
N LYS A 190 -3.67 18.63 -0.22
CA LYS A 190 -3.73 19.19 -1.57
C LYS A 190 -3.24 18.16 -2.62
N PRO A 191 -3.63 18.29 -3.90
CA PRO A 191 -3.12 17.44 -4.97
C PRO A 191 -1.59 17.45 -5.03
N LEU A 192 -0.98 16.33 -5.42
CA LEU A 192 0.48 16.17 -5.46
C LEU A 192 1.18 17.31 -6.20
N ALA A 193 0.68 17.69 -7.38
CA ALA A 193 1.25 18.78 -8.20
C ALA A 193 1.29 20.15 -7.49
N LYS A 194 0.60 20.30 -6.35
CA LYS A 194 0.57 21.52 -5.53
C LYS A 194 1.31 21.35 -4.20
N GLN A 195 1.85 20.17 -3.89
CA GLN A 195 2.68 19.93 -2.72
C GLN A 195 4.09 20.49 -2.96
N GLU A 196 4.70 21.01 -1.89
CA GLU A 196 5.99 21.71 -1.96
C GLU A 196 6.97 21.26 -0.87
N GLU A 197 6.48 20.58 0.16
CA GLU A 197 7.22 20.16 1.34
C GLU A 197 6.74 18.76 1.75
N ALA A 198 7.64 17.98 2.36
CA ALA A 198 7.29 16.72 3.00
C ALA A 198 6.65 17.00 4.36
N VAL A 199 5.46 16.45 4.58
CA VAL A 199 4.62 16.70 5.76
C VAL A 199 3.91 15.43 6.24
N GLY A 200 3.50 15.45 7.50
CA GLY A 200 2.74 14.36 8.11
C GLY A 200 3.58 13.10 8.26
N HIS A 201 2.91 11.95 8.33
CA HIS A 201 3.54 10.67 8.63
C HIS A 201 4.61 10.30 7.58
N SER A 202 5.81 9.96 8.04
CA SER A 202 6.99 9.85 7.17
C SER A 202 6.90 8.67 6.20
N VAL A 203 6.43 7.50 6.67
CA VAL A 203 6.28 6.31 5.81
C VAL A 203 5.21 6.51 4.73
N ARG A 204 4.00 6.99 5.10
CA ARG A 204 2.94 7.36 4.15
C ARG A 204 3.45 8.26 3.03
N ALA A 205 4.15 9.32 3.41
CA ALA A 205 4.76 10.25 2.47
C ALA A 205 5.82 9.56 1.58
N GLY A 206 6.74 8.79 2.17
CA GLY A 206 7.76 8.05 1.42
C GLY A 206 7.17 7.09 0.39
N TYR A 207 6.15 6.31 0.78
CA TYR A 207 5.46 5.40 -0.12
C TYR A 207 4.74 6.15 -1.24
N PHE A 208 4.06 7.24 -0.89
CA PHE A 208 3.37 8.08 -1.87
C PHE A 208 4.32 8.65 -2.92
N TYR A 209 5.43 9.24 -2.49
CA TYR A 209 6.39 9.86 -3.39
C TYR A 209 7.11 8.82 -4.24
N SER A 210 7.39 7.63 -3.69
CA SER A 210 7.94 6.50 -4.45
C SER A 210 7.00 6.08 -5.58
N GLY A 211 5.74 5.75 -5.25
CA GLY A 211 4.74 5.33 -6.23
C GLY A 211 4.44 6.41 -7.27
N ALA A 212 4.32 7.67 -6.86
CA ALA A 212 4.09 8.78 -7.77
C ALA A 212 5.26 9.06 -8.72
N THR A 213 6.50 8.90 -8.26
CA THR A 213 7.70 9.02 -9.11
C THR A 213 7.73 7.92 -10.17
N ASP A 214 7.39 6.70 -9.77
CA ASP A 214 7.30 5.56 -10.68
C ASP A 214 6.19 5.76 -11.73
N VAL A 215 5.02 6.26 -11.32
CA VAL A 215 3.94 6.65 -12.25
C VAL A 215 4.40 7.73 -13.22
N ALA A 216 5.06 8.80 -12.74
CA ALA A 216 5.57 9.87 -13.60
C ALA A 216 6.52 9.32 -14.67
N ALA A 217 7.49 8.51 -14.24
CA ALA A 217 8.51 7.93 -15.12
C ALA A 217 7.91 6.99 -16.18
N LEU A 218 6.90 6.20 -15.82
CA LEU A 218 6.30 5.21 -16.73
C LEU A 218 5.24 5.80 -17.66
N THR A 219 4.53 6.86 -17.23
CA THR A 219 3.48 7.50 -18.04
C THR A 219 3.97 8.70 -18.84
N GLY A 220 5.12 9.26 -18.48
CA GLY A 220 5.60 10.56 -19.00
C GLY A 220 4.84 11.75 -18.43
N GLU A 221 4.13 11.58 -17.31
CA GLU A 221 3.40 12.66 -16.63
C GLU A 221 4.36 13.65 -15.98
N THR A 222 4.49 14.84 -16.56
CA THR A 222 5.39 15.89 -16.07
C THR A 222 4.74 16.81 -15.02
N ALA A 223 3.43 16.70 -14.78
CA ALA A 223 2.73 17.58 -13.83
C ALA A 223 3.23 17.39 -12.38
N TYR A 224 3.86 16.27 -12.05
CA TYR A 224 4.38 15.98 -10.71
C TYR A 224 5.83 16.43 -10.52
N ASP A 225 6.61 16.59 -11.60
CA ASP A 225 8.07 16.77 -11.55
C ASP A 225 8.50 17.88 -10.61
N GLN A 226 7.87 19.05 -10.72
CA GLN A 226 8.19 20.20 -9.88
C GLN A 226 7.88 19.93 -8.40
N ALA A 227 6.77 19.24 -8.11
CA ALA A 227 6.41 18.91 -6.74
C ALA A 227 7.35 17.85 -6.16
N LEU A 228 7.62 16.78 -6.90
CA LEU A 228 8.53 15.71 -6.49
C LEU A 228 9.96 16.23 -6.28
N ASP A 229 10.47 17.09 -7.15
CA ASP A 229 11.80 17.71 -7.00
C ASP A 229 11.87 18.62 -5.77
N LYS A 230 10.85 19.46 -5.55
CA LYS A 230 10.78 20.32 -4.35
C LYS A 230 10.73 19.49 -3.07
N ILE A 231 9.86 18.49 -3.02
CA ILE A 231 9.68 17.59 -1.87
C ILE A 231 10.96 16.80 -1.60
N TRP A 232 11.60 16.26 -2.63
CA TRP A 232 12.88 15.58 -2.49
C TRP A 232 13.94 16.49 -1.87
N LYS A 233 14.10 17.71 -2.41
CA LYS A 233 15.03 18.72 -1.88
C LYS A 233 14.71 19.11 -0.44
N ASP A 234 13.43 19.27 -0.11
CA ASP A 234 12.98 19.55 1.25
C ASP A 234 13.41 18.45 2.23
N ILE A 235 13.20 17.18 1.87
CA ILE A 235 13.62 16.04 2.69
C ILE A 235 15.14 16.03 2.86
N VAL A 236 15.89 15.99 1.76
CA VAL A 236 17.33 15.70 1.80
C VAL A 236 18.19 16.86 2.30
N HIS A 237 17.67 18.09 2.23
CA HIS A 237 18.40 19.27 2.73
C HIS A 237 17.94 19.73 4.10
N GLN A 238 16.71 19.42 4.53
CA GLN A 238 16.13 20.05 5.73
C GLN A 238 15.58 19.05 6.76
N LYS A 239 15.14 17.85 6.34
CA LYS A 239 14.33 16.95 7.18
C LYS A 239 14.84 15.50 7.25
N ILE A 240 16.12 15.28 6.97
CA ILE A 240 16.78 13.97 7.07
C ILE A 240 17.88 14.00 8.12
N TYR A 241 17.91 12.98 8.97
CA TYR A 241 19.00 12.76 9.93
C TYR A 241 20.28 12.32 9.21
N LEU A 242 21.43 12.48 9.86
CA LEU A 242 22.72 12.04 9.30
C LEU A 242 22.74 10.53 8.94
N THR A 243 21.93 9.74 9.64
CA THR A 243 21.78 8.29 9.42
C THR A 243 20.87 7.93 8.24
N GLY A 244 20.28 8.92 7.57
CA GLY A 244 19.23 8.71 6.56
C GLY A 244 17.82 8.56 7.13
N GLY A 245 17.67 8.56 8.46
CA GLY A 245 16.35 8.51 9.10
C GLY A 245 15.52 9.75 8.78
N ILE A 246 14.20 9.57 8.68
CA ILE A 246 13.22 10.65 8.48
C ILE A 246 12.09 10.52 9.51
N GLY A 247 11.50 11.64 9.90
CA GLY A 247 10.45 11.70 10.92
C GLY A 247 10.98 12.18 12.27
N ALA A 248 10.83 13.48 12.53
CA ALA A 248 11.31 14.12 13.75
C ALA A 248 10.22 14.16 14.84
N GLU A 249 8.95 14.12 14.47
CA GLU A 249 7.83 14.27 15.41
C GLU A 249 7.22 12.93 15.80
N ARG A 250 7.38 12.56 17.07
CA ARG A 250 6.84 11.31 17.65
C ARG A 250 5.30 11.22 17.61
N GLN A 251 4.60 12.34 17.73
CA GLN A 251 3.13 12.35 17.88
C GLN A 251 2.39 11.77 16.67
N HIS A 252 2.98 11.90 15.49
CA HIS A 252 2.40 11.42 14.23
C HIS A 252 3.39 10.62 13.38
N GLU A 253 4.54 10.28 13.96
CA GLU A 253 5.58 9.47 13.32
C GLU A 253 6.01 10.07 11.98
N GLY A 254 6.27 11.38 11.98
CA GLY A 254 6.35 12.13 10.74
C GLY A 254 7.23 13.36 10.76
N PHE A 255 7.19 14.08 9.65
CA PHE A 255 8.01 15.25 9.41
C PHE A 255 7.68 16.38 10.38
N GLY A 256 8.72 16.98 10.95
CA GLY A 256 8.64 18.23 11.70
C GLY A 256 9.02 19.44 10.84
N PRO A 257 9.13 20.63 11.46
CA PRO A 257 9.67 21.83 10.83
C PRO A 257 11.07 21.64 10.24
N ASP A 258 11.42 22.49 9.28
CA ASP A 258 12.73 22.51 8.63
C ASP A 258 13.87 22.60 9.67
N TYR A 259 14.88 21.75 9.52
CA TYR A 259 16.06 21.64 10.41
C TYR A 259 15.77 21.22 11.86
N GLU A 260 14.52 20.86 12.20
CA GLU A 260 14.17 20.30 13.50
C GLU A 260 14.49 18.80 13.52
N LEU A 261 15.74 18.46 13.85
CA LEU A 261 16.28 17.10 13.88
C LEU A 261 16.85 16.77 15.26
N PRO A 262 16.00 16.67 16.32
CA PRO A 262 16.47 16.42 17.67
C PRO A 262 17.11 15.04 17.77
N ASN A 263 18.31 14.99 18.35
CA ASN A 263 18.89 13.76 18.89
C ASN A 263 18.56 13.69 20.38
N ALA A 264 18.42 12.48 20.93
CA ALA A 264 18.20 12.32 22.37
C ALA A 264 19.35 12.99 23.15
N THR A 265 19.00 13.90 24.05
CA THR A 265 19.92 14.52 25.02
C THR A 265 19.77 13.87 26.38
#